data_AF-A0A3B9KN15-F1
#
_entry.id   AF-A0A3B9KN15-F1
#
_cell.length_a   1.000
_cell.length_b   1.000
_cell.length_c   1.000
_cell.angle_alpha   90.00
_cell.angle_beta   90.00
_cell.angle_gamma   90.00
#
_symmetry.space_group_name_H-M   'P 1'
#
loop_
_entity.id
_entity.type
_entity.pdbx_description
1 polymer ?
#
loop_
_entity_poly.entity_id
_entity_poly.type
_entity_poly.pdbx_seq_one_letter_code
_entity_poly.pdbx_strand_id
1 'polypeptide(L)'
;MPKKMGLTFGILLLVALVMGACQRPASTAPIATPQQIDSASTPLPVDQQILNATYTAQAIMEKFNQPTVMTTNTEGTPVVATASSILMPTATPVGTPTPTPLPPTPVVTKPLQYTVHSGETIYCLARRFDVDPADMLALNNYNSWLNIGDVLEIPQTGSWPTEDRAILPHPDTWTVSAGETVYSIACEYGDVYPEAIIAVNGLKEPYELTPGQVLQIP
;
A
#
# COMPACT_ATOMS: atom_id res chain seq x y z
N MET A 1 45.80 -49.72 39.58
CA MET A 1 46.09 -48.42 38.93
C MET A 1 46.01 -48.66 37.43
N PRO A 2 44.95 -48.28 36.68
CA PRO A 2 44.76 -46.89 36.18
C PRO A 2 43.30 -46.61 35.70
N LYS A 3 42.31 -46.48 36.59
CA LYS A 3 40.92 -46.13 36.15
C LYS A 3 40.39 -44.80 36.69
N LYS A 4 41.02 -44.26 37.74
CA LYS A 4 40.65 -42.95 38.32
C LYS A 4 41.34 -41.77 37.63
N MET A 5 42.37 -42.02 36.81
CA MET A 5 43.15 -40.97 36.15
C MET A 5 42.50 -40.42 34.87
N GLY A 6 41.64 -41.20 34.20
CA GLY A 6 40.91 -40.78 33.00
C GLY A 6 39.71 -39.87 33.31
N LEU A 7 39.04 -40.08 34.44
CA LEU A 7 37.89 -39.27 34.85
C LEU A 7 38.33 -37.86 35.28
N THR A 8 39.47 -37.74 35.97
CA THR A 8 40.03 -36.44 36.36
C THR A 8 40.56 -35.67 35.16
N PHE A 9 41.15 -36.33 34.17
CA PHE A 9 41.60 -35.68 32.93
C PHE A 9 40.42 -35.24 32.04
N GLY A 10 39.36 -36.03 31.97
CA GLY A 10 38.13 -35.68 31.26
C GLY A 10 37.40 -34.48 31.88
N ILE A 11 37.36 -34.40 33.22
CA ILE A 11 36.76 -33.26 33.92
C ILE A 11 37.66 -32.01 33.81
N LEU A 12 38.99 -32.15 33.84
CA LEU A 12 39.89 -31.00 33.65
C LEU A 12 39.84 -30.45 32.21
N LEU A 13 39.67 -31.32 31.21
CA LEU A 13 39.49 -30.93 29.81
C LEU A 13 38.13 -30.26 29.58
N LEU A 14 37.09 -30.69 30.30
CA LEU A 14 35.75 -30.09 30.23
C LEU A 14 35.70 -28.72 30.94
N VAL A 15 36.42 -28.54 32.06
CA VAL A 15 36.52 -27.25 32.76
C VAL A 15 37.38 -26.23 31.98
N ALA A 16 38.40 -26.69 31.25
CA ALA A 16 39.20 -25.81 30.38
C ALA A 16 38.40 -25.30 29.16
N LEU A 17 37.36 -26.02 28.72
CA LEU A 17 36.51 -25.64 27.59
C LEU A 17 35.44 -24.59 27.95
N VAL A 18 35.19 -24.36 29.24
CA VAL A 18 34.18 -23.38 29.72
C VAL A 18 34.79 -22.01 30.02
N MET A 19 36.12 -21.88 30.12
CA MET A 19 36.79 -20.60 30.41
C MET A 19 37.32 -19.86 29.17
N GLY A 20 37.05 -20.38 27.96
CA GLY A 20 37.36 -19.75 26.67
C GLY A 20 36.34 -18.71 26.20
N ALA A 21 35.52 -18.16 27.11
CA ALA A 21 34.68 -16.99 26.82
C ALA A 21 35.58 -15.74 26.73
N CYS A 22 36.29 -15.61 25.61
CA CYS A 22 36.93 -14.37 25.23
C CYS A 22 35.86 -13.28 25.22
N GLN A 23 36.01 -12.37 26.18
CA GLN A 23 35.31 -11.11 26.29
C GLN A 23 35.28 -10.45 24.91
N ARG A 24 34.10 -10.41 24.29
CA ARG A 24 33.88 -9.51 23.16
C ARG A 24 34.04 -8.11 23.72
N PRO A 25 34.91 -7.25 23.17
CA PRO A 25 34.91 -5.85 23.58
C PRO A 25 33.48 -5.34 23.43
N ALA A 26 32.92 -4.81 24.52
CA ALA A 26 31.69 -4.04 24.45
C ALA A 26 31.94 -2.97 23.40
N SER A 27 31.23 -3.09 22.27
CA SER A 27 31.25 -2.10 21.21
C SER A 27 30.80 -0.80 21.86
N THR A 28 31.74 0.08 22.16
CA THR A 28 31.43 1.44 22.57
C THR A 28 30.57 1.99 21.44
N ALA A 29 29.29 2.27 21.72
CA ALA A 29 28.43 2.91 20.74
C ALA A 29 29.20 4.13 20.22
N PRO A 30 29.29 4.33 18.89
CA PRO A 30 29.92 5.53 18.37
C PRO A 30 29.27 6.71 19.07
N ILE A 31 30.09 7.61 19.59
CA ILE A 31 29.62 8.91 20.08
C ILE A 31 28.72 9.44 18.97
N ALA A 32 27.44 9.65 19.30
CA ALA A 32 26.52 10.30 18.41
C ALA A 32 27.05 11.72 18.20
N THR A 33 27.87 11.89 17.18
CA THR A 33 27.98 13.16 16.48
C THR A 33 26.53 13.55 16.19
N PRO A 34 26.04 14.73 16.62
CA PRO A 34 24.73 15.18 16.21
C PRO A 34 24.71 15.14 14.69
N GLN A 35 24.05 14.12 14.13
CA GLN A 35 23.69 14.19 12.73
C GLN A 35 22.71 15.34 12.70
N GLN A 36 23.15 16.42 12.07
CA GLN A 36 22.27 17.40 11.51
C GLN A 36 21.16 16.61 10.84
N ILE A 37 19.94 16.78 11.34
CA ILE A 37 18.75 16.20 10.77
C ILE A 37 18.61 16.90 9.43
N ASP A 38 19.34 16.40 8.42
CA ASP A 38 19.03 16.69 7.04
C ASP A 38 17.63 16.12 6.90
N SER A 39 16.69 17.06 6.95
CA SER A 39 15.28 16.82 6.74
C SER A 39 15.23 16.13 5.38
N ALA A 40 15.12 14.80 5.40
CA ALA A 40 14.78 14.03 4.23
C ALA A 40 13.34 14.45 3.92
N SER A 41 13.21 15.55 3.21
CA SER A 41 12.01 15.97 2.51
C SER A 41 11.82 14.98 1.37
N THR A 42 11.49 13.74 1.71
CA THR A 42 10.60 12.94 0.87
C THR A 42 9.25 13.57 1.14
N PRO A 43 8.77 14.44 0.24
CA PRO A 43 7.54 15.18 0.50
C PRO A 43 6.46 14.12 0.71
N LEU A 44 5.66 14.23 1.79
CA LEU A 44 4.41 13.47 1.85
C LEU A 44 3.65 13.78 0.54
N PRO A 45 2.76 12.91 0.04
CA PRO A 45 2.09 13.12 -1.24
C PRO A 45 1.47 14.53 -1.39
N VAL A 46 1.05 15.12 -0.26
CA VAL A 46 0.58 16.51 -0.13
C VAL A 46 1.68 17.54 -0.41
N ASP A 47 2.89 17.37 0.11
CA ASP A 47 4.02 18.29 -0.08
C ASP A 47 4.55 18.24 -1.53
N GLN A 48 4.50 17.08 -2.21
CA GLN A 48 4.87 16.97 -3.63
C GLN A 48 3.87 17.73 -4.52
N GLN A 49 2.59 17.71 -4.15
CA GLN A 49 1.55 18.47 -4.84
C GLN A 49 1.76 19.99 -4.69
N ILE A 50 2.21 20.45 -3.51
CA ILE A 50 2.55 21.85 -3.26
C ILE A 50 3.78 22.29 -4.08
N LEU A 51 4.81 21.44 -4.15
CA LEU A 51 6.00 21.72 -4.96
C LEU A 51 5.66 21.84 -6.45
N ASN A 52 4.91 20.88 -7.00
CA ASN A 52 4.49 20.89 -8.41
C ASN A 52 3.61 22.11 -8.73
N ALA A 53 2.73 22.52 -7.82
CA ALA A 53 1.92 23.74 -7.98
C ALA A 53 2.79 25.01 -8.00
N THR A 54 3.84 25.06 -7.17
CA THR A 54 4.76 26.21 -7.09
C THR A 54 5.60 26.35 -8.37
N TYR A 55 6.14 25.26 -8.91
CA TYR A 55 6.88 25.29 -10.18
C TYR A 55 6.01 25.71 -11.36
N THR A 56 4.73 25.34 -11.36
CA THR A 56 3.77 25.73 -12.41
C THR A 56 3.49 27.23 -12.38
N ALA A 57 3.35 27.82 -11.20
CA ALA A 57 3.16 29.26 -11.06
C ALA A 57 4.38 30.07 -11.54
N GLN A 58 5.59 29.59 -11.25
CA GLN A 58 6.83 30.25 -11.69
C GLN A 58 7.00 30.22 -13.22
N ALA A 59 6.70 29.09 -13.87
CA ALA A 59 6.77 28.97 -15.33
C ALA A 59 5.78 29.90 -16.07
N ILE A 60 4.64 30.22 -15.44
CA ILE A 60 3.69 31.20 -15.99
C ILE A 60 4.24 32.62 -15.86
N MET A 61 4.80 32.99 -14.70
CA MET A 61 5.32 34.35 -14.47
C MET A 61 6.50 34.69 -15.41
N GLU A 62 7.36 33.72 -15.71
CA GLU A 62 8.52 33.92 -16.59
C GLU A 62 8.09 34.16 -18.06
N LYS A 63 7.00 33.54 -18.51
CA LYS A 63 6.47 33.70 -19.87
C LYS A 63 5.88 35.08 -20.16
N PHE A 64 5.42 35.80 -19.13
CA PHE A 64 4.80 37.12 -19.27
C PHE A 64 5.72 38.29 -18.92
N ASN A 65 6.95 38.03 -18.47
CA ASN A 65 7.92 39.07 -18.16
C ASN A 65 8.82 39.40 -19.36
N GLN A 66 8.22 39.76 -20.50
CA GLN A 66 8.99 40.28 -21.64
C GLN A 66 9.26 41.79 -21.47
N PRO A 67 10.51 42.27 -21.65
CA PRO A 67 10.83 43.68 -21.55
C PRO A 67 10.15 44.48 -22.66
N THR A 68 9.52 45.60 -22.30
CA THR A 68 8.91 46.52 -23.25
C THR A 68 10.00 47.21 -24.08
N VAL A 69 10.09 46.89 -25.38
CA VAL A 69 11.06 47.52 -26.27
C VAL A 69 10.47 48.82 -26.81
N MET A 70 11.04 49.95 -26.39
CA MET A 70 10.68 51.28 -26.91
C MET A 70 11.36 51.47 -28.27
N THR A 71 10.60 51.65 -29.35
CA THR A 71 11.13 51.97 -30.68
C THR A 71 10.61 53.34 -31.14
N THR A 72 11.45 54.10 -31.82
CA THR A 72 11.11 55.42 -32.39
C THR A 72 10.75 55.25 -33.87
N ASN A 73 9.64 55.84 -34.31
CA ASN A 73 9.28 55.88 -35.73
C ASN A 73 10.15 56.92 -36.48
N THR A 74 10.08 56.91 -37.82
CA THR A 74 10.91 57.73 -38.73
C THR A 74 10.76 59.25 -38.52
N GLU A 75 9.79 59.69 -37.71
CA GLU A 75 9.47 61.08 -37.40
C GLU A 75 9.94 61.51 -35.98
N GLY A 76 10.62 60.63 -35.24
CA GLY A 76 11.26 60.96 -33.96
C GLY A 76 10.34 60.96 -32.73
N THR A 77 9.12 60.45 -32.86
CA THR A 77 8.13 60.38 -31.76
C THR A 77 8.22 59.01 -31.07
N PRO A 78 8.24 58.93 -29.72
CA PRO A 78 8.18 57.64 -29.05
C PRO A 78 6.80 57.02 -29.30
N VAL A 79 6.76 55.90 -30.02
CA VAL A 79 5.55 55.12 -30.22
C VAL A 79 5.71 53.77 -29.52
N VAL A 80 4.74 53.44 -28.67
CA VAL A 80 4.67 52.12 -28.05
C VAL A 80 4.26 51.14 -29.13
N ALA A 81 5.20 50.36 -29.64
CA ALA A 81 4.89 49.24 -30.52
C ALA A 81 4.28 48.12 -29.68
N THR A 82 2.97 48.18 -29.46
CA THR A 82 2.20 47.03 -28.99
C THR A 82 2.27 45.96 -30.08
N ALA A 83 3.19 45.00 -29.92
CA ALA A 83 3.19 43.80 -30.72
C ALA A 83 1.79 43.19 -30.61
N SER A 84 1.12 42.99 -31.76
CA SER A 84 -0.18 42.32 -31.83
C SER A 84 -0.09 41.03 -31.04
N SER A 85 -0.75 41.02 -29.88
CA SER A 85 -0.84 39.86 -29.02
C SER A 85 -1.52 38.76 -29.83
N ILE A 86 -0.73 37.75 -30.21
CA ILE A 86 -1.24 36.49 -30.74
C ILE A 86 -2.22 35.97 -29.69
N LEU A 87 -3.50 35.91 -30.04
CA LEU A 87 -4.54 35.31 -29.21
C LEU A 87 -4.22 33.81 -29.10
N MET A 88 -3.39 33.42 -28.12
CA MET A 88 -3.31 32.03 -27.72
C MET A 88 -4.71 31.63 -27.22
N PRO A 89 -5.24 30.46 -27.61
CA PRO A 89 -6.46 29.96 -26.99
C PRO A 89 -6.20 29.83 -25.50
N THR A 90 -6.94 30.60 -24.70
CA THR A 90 -6.98 30.43 -23.25
C THR A 90 -7.36 28.97 -23.00
N ALA A 91 -6.39 28.15 -22.55
CA ALA A 91 -6.70 26.83 -22.04
C ALA A 91 -7.61 27.04 -20.83
N THR A 92 -8.89 26.72 -20.98
CA THR A 92 -9.84 26.69 -19.88
C THR A 92 -9.19 25.82 -18.79
N PRO A 93 -9.03 26.31 -17.54
CA PRO A 93 -8.46 25.49 -16.49
C PRO A 93 -9.36 24.26 -16.35
N VAL A 94 -8.83 23.10 -16.78
CA VAL A 94 -9.43 21.80 -16.50
C VAL A 94 -9.31 21.67 -15.00
N GLY A 95 -10.42 21.92 -14.29
CA GLY A 95 -10.47 21.80 -12.84
C GLY A 95 -9.87 20.45 -12.44
N THR A 96 -8.98 20.45 -11.45
CA THR A 96 -8.58 19.21 -10.77
C THR A 96 -9.85 18.43 -10.46
N PRO A 97 -9.97 17.16 -10.90
CA PRO A 97 -11.18 16.40 -10.61
C PRO A 97 -11.33 16.38 -9.09
N THR A 98 -12.41 16.98 -8.59
CA THR A 98 -12.85 16.79 -7.21
C THR A 98 -12.88 15.28 -6.99
N PRO A 99 -12.19 14.72 -5.97
CA PRO A 99 -12.24 13.29 -5.73
C PRO A 99 -13.72 12.91 -5.60
N THR A 100 -14.21 12.13 -6.57
CA THR A 100 -15.57 11.63 -6.53
C THR A 100 -15.70 10.87 -5.22
N PRO A 101 -16.63 11.25 -4.31
CA PRO A 101 -16.82 10.52 -3.08
C PRO A 101 -17.08 9.06 -3.45
N LEU A 102 -16.28 8.17 -2.88
CA LEU A 102 -16.40 6.74 -3.07
C LEU A 102 -17.87 6.35 -2.79
N PRO A 103 -18.51 5.49 -3.62
CA PRO A 103 -19.84 4.98 -3.34
C PRO A 103 -19.93 4.49 -1.90
N PRO A 104 -21.06 4.68 -1.20
CA PRO A 104 -21.21 4.16 0.16
C PRO A 104 -20.95 2.65 0.12
N THR A 105 -19.95 2.20 0.89
CA THR A 105 -19.56 0.79 0.97
C THR A 105 -20.82 -0.02 1.32
N PRO A 106 -21.19 -1.03 0.52
CA PRO A 106 -22.33 -1.87 0.86
C PRO A 106 -22.10 -2.45 2.26
N VAL A 107 -23.12 -2.40 3.11
CA VAL A 107 -23.08 -3.09 4.41
C VAL A 107 -23.10 -4.58 4.11
N VAL A 108 -21.92 -5.18 3.93
CA VAL A 108 -21.81 -6.60 3.64
C VAL A 108 -22.07 -7.37 4.93
N THR A 109 -23.29 -7.86 5.07
CA THR A 109 -23.67 -8.75 6.16
C THR A 109 -23.02 -10.11 5.97
N LYS A 110 -22.60 -10.74 7.08
CA LYS A 110 -22.10 -12.12 7.12
C LYS A 110 -23.11 -13.04 6.41
N PRO A 111 -22.74 -13.69 5.28
CA PRO A 111 -23.66 -14.56 4.56
C PRO A 111 -23.84 -15.90 5.29
N LEU A 112 -24.91 -16.63 4.96
CA LEU A 112 -25.11 -18.00 5.46
C LEU A 112 -24.18 -18.99 4.78
N GLN A 113 -23.99 -18.81 3.46
CA GLN A 113 -23.12 -19.63 2.64
C GLN A 113 -22.26 -18.75 1.73
N TYR A 114 -21.09 -19.25 1.37
CA TYR A 114 -20.16 -18.58 0.47
C TYR A 114 -19.53 -19.58 -0.50
N THR A 115 -19.57 -19.27 -1.79
CA THR A 115 -18.88 -20.06 -2.81
C THR A 115 -17.44 -19.58 -2.94
N VAL A 116 -16.48 -20.48 -2.82
CA VAL A 116 -15.05 -20.19 -2.90
C VAL A 116 -14.65 -19.87 -4.34
N HIS A 117 -13.94 -18.76 -4.52
CA HIS A 117 -13.38 -18.34 -5.80
C HIS A 117 -11.86 -18.52 -5.86
N SER A 118 -11.31 -18.30 -7.06
CA SER A 118 -9.87 -18.44 -7.30
C SER A 118 -9.07 -17.45 -6.45
N GLY A 119 -8.09 -17.98 -5.71
CA GLY A 119 -7.18 -17.22 -4.85
C GLY A 119 -7.67 -17.00 -3.42
N GLU A 120 -8.78 -17.61 -3.02
CA GLU A 120 -9.28 -17.53 -1.66
C GLU A 120 -8.83 -18.71 -0.79
N THR A 121 -8.75 -18.47 0.51
CA THR A 121 -8.36 -19.45 1.52
C THR A 121 -9.32 -19.39 2.70
N ILE A 122 -9.39 -20.47 3.48
CA ILE A 122 -10.24 -20.50 4.68
C ILE A 122 -9.89 -19.36 5.64
N TYR A 123 -8.61 -19.02 5.77
CA TYR A 123 -8.14 -17.99 6.69
C TYR A 123 -8.56 -16.60 6.24
N CYS A 124 -8.48 -16.25 4.95
CA CYS A 124 -8.92 -14.93 4.53
C CYS A 124 -10.43 -14.79 4.53
N LEU A 125 -11.18 -15.85 4.21
CA LEU A 125 -12.64 -15.85 4.33
C LEU A 125 -13.08 -15.72 5.79
N ALA A 126 -12.45 -16.47 6.70
CA ALA A 126 -12.67 -16.36 8.13
C ALA A 126 -12.37 -14.94 8.66
N ARG A 127 -11.27 -14.33 8.19
CA ARG A 127 -10.94 -12.93 8.49
C ARG A 127 -12.00 -11.97 7.97
N ARG A 128 -12.44 -12.14 6.72
CA ARG A 128 -13.48 -11.32 6.07
C ARG A 128 -14.82 -11.39 6.78
N PHE A 129 -15.20 -12.56 7.29
CA PHE A 129 -16.49 -12.76 7.93
C PHE A 129 -16.45 -12.66 9.47
N ASP A 130 -15.29 -12.34 10.03
CA ASP A 130 -15.10 -12.27 11.48
C ASP A 130 -15.57 -13.55 12.20
N VAL A 131 -14.97 -14.68 11.83
CA VAL A 131 -15.23 -15.99 12.43
C VAL A 131 -13.92 -16.73 12.63
N ASP A 132 -13.88 -17.62 13.62
CA ASP A 132 -12.69 -18.44 13.86
C ASP A 132 -12.49 -19.43 12.69
N PRO A 133 -11.26 -19.54 12.13
CA PRO A 133 -11.00 -20.43 11.01
C PRO A 133 -11.15 -21.92 11.39
N ALA A 134 -10.87 -22.30 12.64
CA ALA A 134 -11.06 -23.68 13.10
C ALA A 134 -12.56 -24.01 13.20
N ASP A 135 -13.39 -23.07 13.65
CA ASP A 135 -14.84 -23.24 13.65
C ASP A 135 -15.39 -23.35 12.23
N MET A 136 -14.89 -22.54 11.28
CA MET A 136 -15.28 -22.64 9.87
C MET A 136 -14.87 -23.98 9.25
N LEU A 137 -13.66 -24.48 9.54
CA LEU A 137 -13.19 -25.79 9.08
C LEU A 137 -14.05 -26.92 9.66
N ALA A 138 -14.32 -26.88 10.97
CA ALA A 138 -15.10 -27.89 11.67
C ALA A 138 -16.54 -27.96 11.16
N LEU A 139 -17.18 -26.81 10.95
CA LEU A 139 -18.55 -26.72 10.41
C LEU A 139 -18.66 -27.39 9.03
N ASN A 140 -17.65 -27.20 8.19
CA ASN A 140 -17.64 -27.65 6.80
C ASN A 140 -16.90 -28.99 6.58
N ASN A 141 -16.41 -29.64 7.63
CA ASN A 141 -15.63 -30.87 7.56
C ASN A 141 -14.37 -30.79 6.65
N TYR A 142 -13.73 -29.62 6.58
CA TYR A 142 -12.47 -29.44 5.85
C TYR A 142 -11.26 -29.67 6.76
N ASN A 143 -10.17 -30.18 6.19
CA ASN A 143 -8.93 -30.45 6.91
C ASN A 143 -7.88 -29.34 6.77
N SER A 144 -7.88 -28.56 5.69
CA SER A 144 -7.03 -27.37 5.49
C SER A 144 -7.28 -26.66 4.15
N TRP A 145 -7.59 -27.42 3.09
CA TRP A 145 -7.64 -26.89 1.72
C TRP A 145 -9.07 -26.70 1.21
N LEU A 146 -9.25 -25.62 0.44
CA LEU A 146 -10.47 -25.31 -0.28
C LEU A 146 -10.24 -25.49 -1.78
N ASN A 147 -11.27 -25.92 -2.49
CA ASN A 147 -11.30 -25.95 -3.95
C ASN A 147 -12.19 -24.82 -4.47
N ILE A 148 -11.87 -24.34 -5.68
CA ILE A 148 -12.72 -23.38 -6.37
C ILE A 148 -14.09 -24.01 -6.62
N GLY A 149 -15.15 -23.29 -6.28
CA GLY A 149 -16.53 -23.75 -6.37
C GLY A 149 -17.04 -24.48 -5.13
N ASP A 150 -16.21 -24.70 -4.12
CA ASP A 150 -16.68 -25.21 -2.83
C ASP A 150 -17.69 -24.25 -2.22
N VAL A 151 -18.80 -24.78 -1.69
CA VAL A 151 -19.82 -23.99 -1.01
C VAL A 151 -19.65 -24.17 0.49
N LEU A 152 -19.21 -23.12 1.17
CA LEU A 152 -18.96 -23.10 2.59
C LEU A 152 -20.17 -22.57 3.35
N GLU A 153 -20.60 -23.30 4.38
CA GLU A 153 -21.43 -22.74 5.44
C GLU A 153 -20.57 -21.83 6.33
N ILE A 154 -21.06 -20.62 6.58
CA ILE A 154 -20.35 -19.65 7.40
C ILE A 154 -20.90 -19.71 8.83
N PRO A 155 -20.05 -19.84 9.87
CA PRO A 155 -20.49 -19.77 11.25
C PRO A 155 -21.24 -18.46 11.54
N GLN A 156 -22.47 -18.55 12.06
CA GLN A 156 -23.30 -17.37 12.36
C GLN A 156 -23.09 -16.83 13.77
N THR A 157 -22.36 -17.56 14.62
CA THR A 157 -22.01 -17.18 15.99
C THR A 157 -20.51 -17.23 16.18
N GLY A 158 -20.03 -16.52 17.20
CA GLY A 158 -18.60 -16.36 17.44
C GLY A 158 -18.01 -15.21 16.64
N SER A 159 -16.78 -14.88 17.00
CA SER A 159 -15.93 -13.86 16.36
C SER A 159 -14.50 -14.36 16.43
N TRP A 160 -13.65 -13.92 15.52
CA TRP A 160 -12.22 -14.19 15.66
C TRP A 160 -11.62 -13.10 16.57
N PRO A 161 -11.06 -13.45 17.75
CA PRO A 161 -10.46 -12.47 18.64
C PRO A 161 -9.52 -11.52 17.90
N THR A 162 -9.68 -10.21 18.12
CA THR A 162 -9.02 -9.16 17.33
C THR A 162 -7.49 -9.21 17.40
N GLU A 163 -6.93 -9.73 18.50
CA GLU A 163 -5.48 -9.94 18.64
C GLU A 163 -4.93 -10.97 17.64
N ASP A 164 -5.75 -11.94 17.23
CA ASP A 164 -5.40 -12.95 16.23
C ASP A 164 -5.94 -12.61 14.84
N ARG A 165 -7.09 -11.91 14.76
CA ARG A 165 -7.72 -11.42 13.53
C ARG A 165 -7.03 -10.13 13.07
N ALA A 166 -5.84 -10.25 12.50
CA ALA A 166 -5.16 -9.13 11.87
C ALA A 166 -5.93 -8.68 10.61
N ILE A 167 -6.51 -7.48 10.65
CA ILE A 167 -6.96 -6.73 9.46
C ILE A 167 -5.74 -6.01 8.89
N LEU A 168 -5.49 -6.19 7.60
CA LEU A 168 -4.32 -5.62 6.95
C LEU A 168 -4.70 -4.30 6.27
N PRO A 169 -3.86 -3.25 6.41
CA PRO A 169 -4.12 -2.00 5.72
C PRO A 169 -4.06 -2.20 4.21
N HIS A 170 -4.99 -1.57 3.49
CA HIS A 170 -5.04 -1.57 2.03
C HIS A 170 -4.76 -0.18 1.45
N PRO A 171 -4.17 -0.08 0.24
CA PRO A 171 -4.07 1.17 -0.48
C PRO A 171 -5.44 1.58 -1.04
N ASP A 172 -5.62 2.86 -1.39
CA ASP A 172 -6.82 3.34 -2.10
C ASP A 172 -6.91 2.75 -3.53
N THR A 173 -5.76 2.37 -4.09
CA THR A 173 -5.66 1.84 -5.46
C THR A 173 -4.70 0.66 -5.55
N TRP A 174 -5.01 -0.27 -6.45
CA TRP A 174 -4.20 -1.47 -6.69
C TRP A 174 -3.91 -1.65 -8.17
N THR A 175 -2.65 -1.88 -8.53
CA THR A 175 -2.27 -2.24 -9.91
C THR A 175 -2.23 -3.75 -10.04
N VAL A 176 -3.16 -4.30 -10.83
CA VAL A 176 -3.34 -5.74 -11.02
C VAL A 176 -2.08 -6.40 -11.58
N SER A 177 -1.65 -7.48 -10.94
CA SER A 177 -0.59 -8.38 -11.39
C SER A 177 -1.16 -9.57 -12.18
N ALA A 178 -0.30 -10.25 -12.93
CA ALA A 178 -0.71 -11.41 -13.72
C ALA A 178 -1.24 -12.55 -12.82
N GLY A 179 -2.46 -13.01 -13.11
CA GLY A 179 -3.11 -14.11 -12.41
C GLY A 179 -3.94 -13.71 -11.19
N GLU A 180 -3.99 -12.43 -10.83
CA GLU A 180 -4.85 -11.95 -9.75
C GLU A 180 -6.33 -11.95 -10.15
N THR A 181 -7.19 -12.13 -9.16
CA THR A 181 -8.64 -11.99 -9.27
C THR A 181 -9.12 -10.94 -8.28
N VAL A 182 -10.34 -10.42 -8.48
CA VAL A 182 -10.99 -9.53 -7.50
C VAL A 182 -11.08 -10.20 -6.11
N TYR A 183 -11.21 -11.52 -6.08
CA TYR A 183 -11.31 -12.33 -4.88
C TYR A 183 -9.97 -12.47 -4.17
N SER A 184 -8.89 -12.73 -4.91
CA SER A 184 -7.54 -12.84 -4.36
C SER A 184 -7.06 -11.50 -3.79
N ILE A 185 -7.39 -10.39 -4.46
CA ILE A 185 -7.05 -9.04 -4.00
C ILE A 185 -7.81 -8.72 -2.69
N ALA A 186 -9.12 -8.97 -2.64
CA ALA A 186 -9.90 -8.74 -1.42
C ALA A 186 -9.48 -9.64 -0.25
N CYS A 187 -9.00 -10.86 -0.54
CA CYS A 187 -8.52 -11.85 0.45
C CYS A 187 -7.30 -11.35 1.25
N GLU A 188 -6.56 -10.36 0.75
CA GLU A 188 -5.38 -9.83 1.44
C GLU A 188 -5.75 -9.06 2.72
N TYR A 189 -6.85 -8.29 2.72
CA TYR A 189 -7.05 -7.25 3.73
C TYR A 189 -7.98 -7.63 4.88
N GLY A 190 -9.03 -8.41 4.58
CA GLY A 190 -9.95 -8.92 5.59
C GLY A 190 -11.10 -8.00 5.98
N ASP A 191 -11.10 -6.75 5.53
CA ASP A 191 -12.22 -5.81 5.57
C ASP A 191 -12.67 -5.36 4.17
N VAL A 192 -11.92 -5.74 3.13
CA VAL A 192 -12.27 -5.52 1.72
C VAL A 192 -13.11 -6.68 1.19
N TYR A 193 -14.21 -6.34 0.52
CA TYR A 193 -15.13 -7.30 -0.10
C TYR A 193 -15.03 -7.26 -1.64
N PRO A 194 -15.00 -8.43 -2.32
CA PRO A 194 -14.95 -8.48 -3.79
C PRO A 194 -16.07 -7.67 -4.46
N GLU A 195 -17.28 -7.72 -3.90
CA GLU A 195 -18.45 -7.02 -4.42
C GLU A 195 -18.29 -5.49 -4.38
N ALA A 196 -17.59 -4.98 -3.35
CA ALA A 196 -17.27 -3.57 -3.24
C ALA A 196 -16.26 -3.15 -4.31
N ILE A 197 -15.21 -3.94 -4.52
CA ILE A 197 -14.25 -3.71 -5.62
C ILE A 197 -14.98 -3.73 -6.98
N ILE A 198 -15.83 -4.74 -7.21
CA ILE A 198 -16.62 -4.87 -8.45
C ILE A 198 -17.48 -3.64 -8.68
N ALA A 199 -18.25 -3.21 -7.67
CA ALA A 199 -19.17 -2.10 -7.77
C ALA A 199 -18.47 -0.76 -8.05
N VAL A 200 -17.40 -0.46 -7.29
CA VAL A 200 -16.66 0.81 -7.42
C VAL A 200 -15.96 0.90 -8.77
N ASN A 201 -15.45 -0.21 -9.29
CA ASN A 201 -14.71 -0.24 -10.56
C ASN A 201 -15.61 -0.54 -11.77
N GLY A 202 -16.92 -0.73 -11.58
CA GLY A 202 -17.85 -1.03 -12.66
C GLY A 202 -17.53 -2.32 -13.43
N LEU A 203 -16.95 -3.31 -12.75
CA LEU A 203 -16.58 -4.58 -13.36
C LEU A 203 -17.84 -5.37 -13.74
N LYS A 204 -17.77 -6.10 -14.85
CA LYS A 204 -18.85 -6.95 -15.35
C LYS A 204 -18.41 -8.39 -15.42
N GLU A 205 -19.33 -9.32 -15.25
CA GLU A 205 -19.07 -10.74 -15.43
C GLU A 205 -18.42 -11.00 -16.81
N PRO A 206 -17.34 -11.80 -16.87
CA PRO A 206 -16.84 -12.72 -15.84
C PRO A 206 -15.86 -12.11 -14.79
N TYR A 207 -15.82 -10.79 -14.64
CA TYR A 207 -14.94 -10.05 -13.71
C TYR A 207 -13.43 -10.28 -13.95
N GLU A 208 -13.06 -10.52 -15.22
CA GLU A 208 -11.67 -10.68 -15.62
C GLU A 208 -10.87 -9.39 -15.40
N LEU A 209 -9.68 -9.55 -14.84
CA LEU A 209 -8.74 -8.47 -14.63
C LEU A 209 -7.59 -8.56 -15.64
N THR A 210 -7.15 -7.40 -16.13
CA THR A 210 -5.99 -7.32 -17.02
C THR A 210 -4.75 -6.90 -16.24
N PRO A 211 -3.57 -7.52 -16.43
CA PRO A 211 -2.34 -7.04 -15.82
C PRO A 211 -2.07 -5.57 -16.14
N GLY A 212 -1.76 -4.77 -15.13
CA GLY A 212 -1.59 -3.32 -15.23
C GLY A 212 -2.89 -2.51 -15.09
N GLN A 213 -4.06 -3.15 -15.00
CA GLN A 213 -5.31 -2.48 -14.66
C GLN A 213 -5.22 -1.88 -13.26
N VAL A 214 -5.63 -0.62 -13.11
CA VAL A 214 -5.69 0.04 -11.80
C VAL A 214 -7.11 -0.04 -11.27
N LEU A 215 -7.28 -0.66 -10.11
CA LEU A 215 -8.54 -0.77 -9.39
C LEU A 215 -8.56 0.19 -8.20
N GLN A 216 -9.71 0.79 -7.93
CA GLN A 216 -10.02 1.42 -6.65
C GLN A 216 -10.32 0.33 -5.62
N ILE A 217 -9.73 0.42 -4.43
CA ILE A 217 -9.97 -0.51 -3.32
C ILE A 217 -10.69 0.26 -2.21
N PRO A 218 -12.00 0.01 -2.02
CA PRO A 218 -12.83 0.73 -1.08
C PRO A 218 -12.64 0.33 0.38
#